data_AF-A0A3A4XT65-F1
#
_entry.id   AF-A0A3A4XT65-F1
#
_cell.length_a   1.000
_cell.length_b   1.000
_cell.length_c   1.000
_cell.angle_alpha   90.00
_cell.angle_beta   90.00
_cell.angle_gamma   90.00
#
_symmetry.space_group_name_H-M   'P 1'
#
loop_
_entity.id
_entity.type
_entity.pdbx_description
1 polymer ?
#
loop_
_entity_poly.entity_id
_entity_poly.type
_entity_poly.pdbx_seq_one_letter_code
_entity_poly.pdbx_strand_id
1 'polypeptide(L)' 'MARVVETVAAQYADSVRWEIVVTKRLEGALRHAELSKKLGRPMPVPSIIVNGELAFESIPSVEDLRAYLDARI' A
#
# COMPACT_ATOMS: atom_id res chain seq x y z
N MET A 1 -1.19 -7.11 -9.74
CA MET A 1 -2.54 -6.76 -9.23
C MET A 1 -2.45 -5.49 -8.37
N ALA A 2 -1.86 -4.42 -8.92
CA ALA A 2 -1.68 -3.12 -8.24
C ALA A 2 -2.33 -1.97 -9.03
N ARG A 3 -3.22 -2.30 -9.98
CA ARG A 3 -3.75 -1.37 -10.98
C ARG A 3 -4.50 -0.18 -10.36
N VAL A 4 -5.18 -0.41 -9.23
CA VAL A 4 -5.86 0.65 -8.47
C VAL A 4 -4.85 1.68 -7.96
N VAL A 5 -3.79 1.23 -7.28
CA VAL A 5 -2.71 2.11 -6.76
C VAL A 5 -2.04 2.86 -7.90
N GLU A 6 -1.70 2.18 -8.98
CA GLU A 6 -1.08 2.79 -10.16
C GLU A 6 -1.97 3.89 -10.77
N THR A 7 -3.26 3.61 -10.92
CA THR A 7 -4.25 4.57 -11.45
C THR A 7 -4.40 5.79 -10.57
N VAL A 8 -4.42 5.60 -9.25
CA VAL A 8 -4.59 6.69 -8.29
C VAL A 8 -3.30 7.48 -8.15
N ALA A 9 -2.15 6.82 -7.94
CA ALA A 9 -0.85 7.48 -7.77
C ALA A 9 -0.47 8.35 -8.98
N ALA A 10 -0.83 7.95 -10.20
CA ALA A 10 -0.61 8.75 -11.41
C ALA A 10 -1.31 10.13 -11.37
N GLN A 11 -2.33 10.31 -10.53
CA GLN A 11 -3.05 11.59 -10.38
C GLN A 11 -2.36 12.54 -9.38
N TYR A 12 -1.44 12.03 -8.55
CA TYR A 12 -0.76 12.81 -7.52
C TYR A 12 0.69 13.16 -7.90
N ALA A 13 1.05 13.05 -9.18
CA ALA A 13 2.34 13.43 -9.75
C ALA A 13 3.53 13.18 -8.80
N ASP A 14 4.29 14.23 -8.47
CA ASP A 14 5.49 14.15 -7.63
C ASP A 14 5.18 14.08 -6.12
N SER A 15 3.91 14.21 -5.71
CA SER A 15 3.50 14.22 -4.30
C SER A 15 3.42 12.82 -3.69
N VAL A 16 3.26 11.77 -4.51
CA VAL A 16 3.14 10.38 -4.05
C VAL A 16 4.20 9.50 -4.67
N ARG A 17 5.05 8.91 -3.81
CA ARG A 17 5.95 7.81 -4.19
C ARG A 17 5.35 6.49 -3.73
N TRP A 18 5.41 5.48 -4.60
CA TRP A 18 4.85 4.17 -4.31
C TRP A 18 5.75 3.05 -4.84
N GLU A 19 5.61 1.87 -4.25
CA GLU A 19 6.32 0.66 -4.66
C GLU A 19 5.42 -0.57 -4.46
N ILE A 20 5.74 -1.68 -5.16
CA ILE A 20 5.05 -2.96 -4.98
C ILE A 20 5.94 -3.90 -4.19
N VAL A 21 5.48 -4.31 -3.01
CA VAL A 21 6.14 -5.36 -2.22
C VAL A 21 5.68 -6.74 -2.72
N VAL A 22 6.56 -7.45 -3.43
CA VAL A 22 6.27 -8.80 -3.95
C VAL A 22 6.81 -9.86 -3.00
N THR A 23 5.92 -10.48 -2.20
CA THR A 23 6.28 -11.47 -1.16
C THR A 23 6.91 -12.77 -1.69
N LYS A 24 6.79 -13.04 -2.99
CA LYS A 24 7.46 -14.18 -3.65
C LYS A 24 8.97 -13.95 -3.87
N ARG A 25 9.47 -12.73 -3.64
CA ARG A 25 10.89 -12.38 -3.70
C ARG A 25 11.42 -12.22 -2.27
N LEU A 26 12.69 -12.58 -2.04
CA LEU A 26 13.30 -12.51 -0.71
C LEU A 26 13.17 -11.10 -0.09
N GLU A 27 13.51 -10.05 -0.84
CA GLU A 27 13.38 -8.66 -0.41
C GLU A 27 11.96 -8.30 0.01
N GLY A 28 10.96 -8.67 -0.81
CA GLY A 28 9.57 -8.41 -0.50
C GLY A 28 9.06 -9.23 0.70
N ALA A 29 9.55 -10.45 0.88
CA ALA A 29 9.25 -11.27 2.05
C ALA A 29 9.83 -10.66 3.34
N LEU A 30 11.07 -10.18 3.29
CA LEU A 30 11.70 -9.48 4.42
C LEU A 30 10.94 -8.21 4.79
N ARG A 31 10.55 -7.41 3.78
CA ARG A 31 9.75 -6.20 3.99
C ARG A 31 8.38 -6.51 4.58
N HIS A 32 7.69 -7.54 4.08
CA HIS A 32 6.41 -7.99 4.63
C HIS A 32 6.54 -8.48 6.08
N ALA A 33 7.60 -9.20 6.41
CA ALA A 33 7.89 -9.63 7.78
C ALA A 33 8.13 -8.45 8.72
N GLU A 34 8.89 -7.44 8.29
CA GLU A 34 9.12 -6.21 9.05
C GLU A 34 7.81 -5.48 9.34
N LEU A 35 6.97 -5.32 8.32
CA LEU A 35 5.67 -4.65 8.43
C LEU A 35 4.70 -5.43 9.33
N SER A 36 4.66 -6.75 9.20
CA SER A 36 3.87 -7.63 10.08
C SER A 36 4.30 -7.51 11.54
N LYS A 37 5.60 -7.41 11.80
CA LYS A 37 6.13 -7.20 13.15
C LYS A 37 5.69 -5.85 13.73
N LYS A 38 5.70 -4.78 12.92
CA LYS A 38 5.22 -3.45 13.33
C LYS A 38 3.72 -3.44 13.62
N LEU A 39 2.93 -4.18 12.83
CA LEU A 39 1.49 -4.31 13.03
C LEU A 39 1.12 -5.19 14.24
N GLY A 40 2.02 -6.08 14.67
CA GLY A 40 1.77 -7.05 15.75
C GLY A 40 1.01 -8.31 15.31
N ARG A 41 0.71 -8.44 14.01
CA ARG A 41 0.09 -9.62 13.38
C ARG A 41 0.54 -9.74 11.93
N PRO A 42 0.37 -10.91 11.28
CA PRO A 42 0.64 -11.04 9.85
C PRO A 42 -0.11 -9.97 9.03
N MET A 43 0.61 -9.24 8.18
CA MET A 43 0.04 -8.27 7.25
C MET A 43 -0.86 -8.99 6.24
N PRO A 44 -2.11 -8.53 6.03
CA PRO A 44 -2.99 -9.07 4.99
C PRO A 44 -2.37 -9.00 3.60
N VAL A 45 -2.70 -9.96 2.74
CA VAL A 45 -2.25 -9.97 1.34
C VAL A 45 -3.48 -10.16 0.44
N PRO A 46 -3.83 -9.19 -0.41
CA PRO A 46 -3.19 -7.88 -0.60
C PRO A 46 -3.49 -6.89 0.52
N SER A 47 -2.62 -5.89 0.69
CA SER A 47 -2.83 -4.74 1.58
C SER A 47 -2.16 -3.49 1.01
N ILE A 48 -2.60 -2.31 1.46
CA ILE A 48 -1.98 -1.02 1.12
C ILE A 48 -1.52 -0.35 2.41
N ILE A 49 -0.27 0.08 2.41
CA ILE A 49 0.33 0.86 3.48
C ILE A 49 0.57 2.28 2.95
N VAL A 50 0.13 3.28 3.70
CA VAL A 50 0.36 4.70 3.40
C VAL A 50 1.13 5.29 4.56
N ASN A 51 2.26 5.95 4.28
CA ASN A 51 3.12 6.57 5.30
C ASN A 51 3.52 5.65 6.47
N GLY A 52 3.67 4.34 6.20
CA GLY A 52 4.06 3.34 7.21
C GLY A 52 2.90 2.73 8.00
N GLU A 53 1.66 3.19 7.77
CA GLU A 53 0.46 2.69 8.45
C GLU A 53 -0.41 1.85 7.50
N LEU A 54 -1.00 0.78 8.04
CA LEU A 54 -1.96 -0.05 7.31
C LEU A 54 -3.23 0.76 7.02
N ALA A 55 -3.38 1.17 5.76
CA ALA A 55 -4.53 1.94 5.31
C ALA A 55 -5.69 1.04 4.86
N PHE A 56 -5.37 -0.07 4.17
CA PHE A 56 -6.37 -1.00 3.64
C PHE A 56 -5.92 -2.45 3.77
N GLU A 57 -6.79 -3.33 4.30
CA GLU A 57 -6.59 -4.78 4.39
C GLU A 57 -7.03 -5.56 3.15
N SER A 58 -7.52 -4.85 2.14
CA SER A 58 -7.92 -5.40 0.84
C SER A 58 -7.69 -4.34 -0.24
N ILE A 59 -7.89 -4.67 -1.52
CA ILE A 59 -7.79 -3.69 -2.61
C ILE A 59 -9.06 -2.84 -2.60
N PRO A 60 -8.99 -1.53 -2.32
CA PRO A 60 -10.15 -0.63 -2.35
C PRO A 60 -10.57 -0.29 -3.80
N SER A 61 -11.66 0.45 -3.95
CA SER A 61 -11.97 1.13 -5.21
C SER A 61 -10.98 2.26 -5.50
N VAL A 62 -11.01 2.77 -6.74
CA VAL A 62 -10.18 3.95 -7.13
C VAL A 62 -10.63 5.17 -6.35
N GLU A 63 -11.94 5.32 -6.17
CA GLU A 63 -12.59 6.43 -5.47
C GLU A 63 -12.22 6.45 -3.99
N ASP A 64 -12.29 5.29 -3.31
CA ASP A 64 -11.96 5.18 -1.89
C ASP A 64 -10.47 5.49 -1.62
N LEU A 65 -9.58 4.97 -2.46
CA LEU A 65 -8.14 5.24 -2.33
C LEU A 65 -7.83 6.72 -2.60
N ARG A 66 -8.47 7.32 -3.61
CA ARG A 66 -8.33 8.76 -3.91
C ARG A 66 -8.79 9.61 -2.72
N ALA A 67 -10.01 9.38 -2.22
CA ALA A 67 -10.55 10.12 -1.09
C ALA A 67 -9.68 9.98 0.18
N TYR A 68 -9.12 8.80 0.42
CA TYR A 68 -8.20 8.57 1.53
C TYR A 68 -6.92 9.40 1.42
N LEU A 69 -6.36 9.50 0.21
CA LEU A 69 -5.15 10.29 -0.07
C LEU A 69 -5.42 11.79 -0.05
N ASP A 70 -6.53 12.26 -0.63
CA ASP A 70 -6.93 13.68 -0.61
C ASP A 70 -7.05 14.24 0.82
N ALA A 71 -7.42 13.41 1.79
CA ALA A 71 -7.50 13.81 3.20
C ALA A 71 -6.13 13.92 3.90
N ARG A 72 -5.01 13.59 3.23
CA ARG A 72 -3.68 13.41 3.83
C ARG A 72 -2.54 14.08 3.06
N ILE A 73 -2.80 14.61 1.87
CA ILE A 73 -1.82 15.29 1.01
C ILE A 73 -2.04 16.80 1.08
#